data_AF-A0A0B6Y4A0-F1
#
_entry.id   AF-A0A0B6Y4A0-F1
#
_cell.length_a   1.000
_cell.length_b   1.000
_cell.length_c   1.000
_cell.angle_alpha   90.00
_cell.angle_beta   90.00
_cell.angle_gamma   90.00
#
_symmetry.space_group_name_H-M   'P 1'
#
loop_
_entity.id
_entity.type
_entity.pdbx_description
1 polymer ?
#
loop_
_entity_poly.entity_id
_entity_poly.type
_entity_poly.pdbx_seq_one_letter_code
_entity_poly.pdbx_strand_id
1 'polypeptide(L)'
;YMAPEVLQKGTAYDSSADWFSFGCMLYKLLKGHSPFRQHKTKDKHEIDRMTMTMNVDLPDTMSVEMRTLLEGLLQRDVEDRLGCLGNGAQ
;
A
#
# COMPACT_ATOMS: atom_id res chain seq x y z
N TYR A 1 1.45 5.76 3.21
CA TYR A 1 2.62 5.73 2.32
C TYR A 1 3.70 4.85 2.92
N MET A 2 4.05 4.99 4.20
CA MET A 2 4.91 3.99 4.86
C MET A 2 4.31 2.59 4.74
N ALA A 3 5.15 1.62 4.43
CA ALA A 3 4.78 0.21 4.33
C ALA A 3 4.66 -0.45 5.72
N PRO A 4 3.96 -1.59 5.85
CA PRO A 4 3.79 -2.29 7.13
C PRO A 4 5.11 -2.61 7.85
N GLU A 5 6.10 -3.11 7.12
CA GLU A 5 7.43 -3.45 7.65
C GLU A 5 8.21 -2.23 8.15
N VAL A 6 7.95 -1.04 7.60
CA VAL A 6 8.54 0.23 8.06
C VAL A 6 7.90 0.69 9.37
N LEU A 7 6.60 0.42 9.57
CA LEU A 7 5.88 0.75 10.79
C LEU A 7 6.20 -0.21 11.95
N GLN A 8 6.59 -1.44 11.62
CA GLN A 8 6.84 -2.49 12.59
C GLN A 8 8.23 -2.36 13.22
N LYS A 9 8.28 -1.96 14.50
CA LYS A 9 9.54 -1.74 15.24
C LYS A 9 10.42 -2.99 15.23
N GLY A 10 11.69 -2.81 14.85
CA GLY A 10 12.70 -3.88 14.86
C GLY A 10 12.71 -4.74 13.59
N THR A 11 11.86 -4.43 12.61
CA THR A 11 11.84 -5.10 11.31
C THR A 11 12.79 -4.40 10.36
N ALA A 12 13.72 -5.15 9.77
CA ALA A 12 14.53 -4.64 8.67
C ALA A 12 13.68 -4.57 7.40
N TYR A 13 13.91 -3.56 6.57
CA TYR A 13 13.24 -3.37 5.30
C TYR A 13 14.24 -2.92 4.24
N ASP A 14 13.86 -3.09 2.98
CA ASP A 14 14.67 -2.74 1.81
C ASP A 14 13.81 -1.96 0.79
N SER A 15 14.10 -2.11 -0.51
CA SER A 15 13.32 -1.52 -1.60
C SER A 15 11.83 -1.94 -1.62
N SER A 16 11.44 -2.99 -0.90
CA SER A 16 10.04 -3.40 -0.75
C SER A 16 9.13 -2.27 -0.26
N ALA A 17 9.63 -1.38 0.59
CA ALA A 17 8.88 -0.25 1.13
C ALA A 17 8.46 0.77 0.06
N ASP A 18 9.28 0.92 -0.99
CA ASP A 18 9.03 1.87 -2.08
C ASP A 18 7.89 1.40 -2.98
N TRP A 19 7.78 0.08 -3.23
CA TRP A 19 6.67 -0.50 -4.00
C TRP A 19 5.31 -0.25 -3.35
N PHE A 20 5.23 -0.41 -2.03
CA PHE A 20 4.02 -0.10 -1.28
C PHE A 20 3.71 1.39 -1.27
N SER A 21 4.75 2.23 -1.11
CA SER A 21 4.64 3.68 -1.20
C SER A 21 4.11 4.13 -2.57
N PHE A 22 4.57 3.48 -3.64
CA PHE A 22 4.12 3.70 -5.00
C PHE A 22 2.65 3.33 -5.17
N GLY A 23 2.21 2.16 -4.67
CA GLY A 23 0.78 1.79 -4.64
C GLY A 23 -0.09 2.82 -3.92
N CYS A 24 0.37 3.31 -2.75
CA CYS A 24 -0.33 4.36 -2.02
C CYS A 24 -0.44 5.67 -2.82
N MET A 25 0.62 6.04 -3.54
CA MET A 25 0.67 7.25 -4.35
C MET A 25 -0.24 7.13 -5.58
N LEU A 26 -0.20 6.01 -6.29
CA LEU A 26 -1.09 5.73 -7.43
C LEU A 26 -2.56 5.80 -7.01
N TYR A 27 -2.93 5.13 -5.92
CA TYR A 27 -4.28 5.20 -5.38
C TYR A 27 -4.69 6.67 -5.11
N LYS A 28 -3.80 7.46 -4.51
CA LYS A 28 -4.06 8.88 -4.24
C LYS A 28 -4.23 9.70 -5.50
N LEU A 29 -3.46 9.45 -6.55
CA LEU A 29 -3.63 10.16 -7.83
C LEU A 29 -4.99 9.87 -8.46
N LEU A 30 -5.50 8.64 -8.29
CA LEU A 30 -6.80 8.22 -8.83
C LEU A 30 -7.99 8.70 -7.97
N LYS A 31 -7.86 8.68 -6.64
CA LYS A 31 -8.98 8.89 -5.70
C LYS A 31 -8.90 10.19 -4.91
N GLY A 32 -7.78 10.90 -4.97
CA GLY A 32 -7.54 12.17 -4.26
C GLY A 32 -7.15 12.03 -2.79
N HIS A 33 -7.07 10.81 -2.25
CA HIS A 33 -6.66 10.56 -0.85
C HIS A 33 -5.85 9.27 -0.72
N SER A 34 -5.12 9.11 0.39
CA SER A 34 -4.39 7.87 0.69
C SER A 34 -5.37 6.70 0.93
N PRO A 35 -5.04 5.45 0.52
CA PRO A 35 -5.91 4.30 0.72
C PRO A 35 -6.22 4.05 2.21
N PHE A 36 -5.25 4.26 3.09
CA PHE A 36 -5.37 4.06 4.54
C PHE A 36 -5.75 5.34 5.31
N ARG A 37 -6.42 6.30 4.65
CA ARG A 37 -6.85 7.55 5.29
C ARG A 37 -8.34 7.76 5.09
N GLN A 38 -9.13 7.30 6.05
CA GLN A 38 -10.57 7.51 6.05
C GLN A 38 -10.95 8.91 6.54
N HIS A 39 -12.08 9.44 6.05
CA HIS A 39 -12.73 10.67 6.54
C HIS A 39 -11.81 11.90 6.72
N LYS A 40 -10.72 11.99 5.95
CA LYS A 40 -9.69 13.03 6.10
C LYS A 40 -9.11 13.12 7.53
N THR A 41 -9.03 12.00 8.24
CA THR A 41 -8.39 11.93 9.57
C THR A 41 -6.97 12.49 9.51
N LYS A 42 -6.54 13.16 10.58
CA LYS A 42 -5.15 13.61 10.78
C LYS A 42 -4.44 12.77 11.85
N ASP A 43 -5.13 11.82 12.46
CA ASP A 43 -4.54 10.94 13.46
C ASP A 43 -3.58 9.96 12.78
N LYS A 44 -2.29 10.12 13.07
CA LYS A 44 -1.24 9.28 12.53
C LYS A 44 -1.34 7.85 13.04
N HIS A 45 -1.72 7.64 14.30
CA HIS A 45 -1.82 6.31 14.88
C HIS A 45 -2.97 5.51 14.26
N GLU A 46 -4.06 6.19 13.91
CA GLU A 46 -5.16 5.60 13.16
C GLU A 46 -4.73 5.17 11.75
N ILE A 47 -4.02 6.04 11.03
CA ILE A 47 -3.51 5.76 9.67
C ILE A 47 -2.52 4.60 9.69
N ASP A 48 -1.59 4.59 10.65
CA ASP A 48 -0.61 3.53 10.82
C ASP A 48 -1.33 2.19 11.13
N ARG A 49 -2.34 2.20 12.00
CA ARG A 49 -3.17 1.02 12.28
C ARG A 49 -3.91 0.54 11.04
N MET A 50 -4.53 1.43 10.28
CA MET A 50 -5.24 1.09 9.04
C MET A 50 -4.30 0.47 8.01
N THR A 51 -3.06 0.97 7.91
CA THR A 51 -2.04 0.39 7.02
C THR A 51 -1.75 -1.07 7.37
N MET A 52 -1.80 -1.42 8.65
CA MET A 52 -1.55 -2.79 9.14
C MET A 52 -2.76 -3.73 9.04
N THR A 53 -4.00 -3.20 9.05
CA THR A 53 -5.20 -4.05 9.24
C THR A 53 -6.28 -3.92 8.17
N MET A 54 -6.35 -2.79 7.46
CA MET A 54 -7.44 -2.51 6.54
C MET A 54 -7.16 -3.14 5.17
N ASN A 55 -8.19 -3.69 4.54
CA ASN A 55 -8.16 -4.02 3.11
C ASN A 55 -8.48 -2.74 2.31
N VAL A 56 -7.73 -2.51 1.23
CA VAL A 56 -7.92 -1.32 0.39
C VAL A 56 -9.24 -1.45 -0.37
N ASP A 57 -10.06 -0.40 -0.33
CA ASP A 57 -11.31 -0.33 -1.10
C ASP A 57 -11.00 0.00 -2.56
N LEU A 58 -11.27 -0.95 -3.46
CA LEU A 58 -11.04 -0.81 -4.89
C LEU A 58 -12.38 -0.96 -5.63
N PRO A 59 -12.99 0.14 -6.12
CA PRO A 59 -14.33 0.10 -6.68
C PRO A 59 -14.37 -0.65 -8.02
N ASP A 60 -15.53 -1.25 -8.34
CA ASP A 60 -15.77 -1.96 -9.60
C ASP A 60 -15.61 -1.09 -10.85
N THR A 61 -15.77 0.23 -10.70
CA THR A 61 -15.56 1.21 -11.77
C THR A 61 -14.10 1.36 -12.20
N MET A 62 -13.15 0.88 -11.39
CA MET A 62 -11.74 0.81 -11.77
C MET A 62 -11.52 -0.24 -12.88
N SER A 63 -10.48 -0.10 -13.70
CA SER A 63 -10.15 -1.16 -14.64
C SER A 63 -9.63 -2.39 -13.90
N VAL A 64 -9.76 -3.58 -14.49
CA VAL A 64 -9.27 -4.82 -13.88
C VAL A 64 -7.75 -4.75 -13.72
N GLU A 65 -7.04 -4.21 -14.71
CA GLU A 65 -5.58 -4.07 -14.71
C GLU A 65 -5.11 -3.17 -13.57
N MET A 66 -5.80 -2.05 -13.33
CA MET A 66 -5.45 -1.14 -12.25
C MET A 66 -5.75 -1.75 -10.87
N ARG A 67 -6.85 -2.51 -10.73
CA ARG A 67 -7.12 -3.25 -9.49
C ARG A 67 -6.03 -4.26 -9.21
N THR A 68 -5.69 -5.11 -10.17
CA THR A 68 -4.63 -6.11 -10.03
C THR A 68 -3.29 -5.47 -9.69
N LEU A 69 -2.94 -4.34 -10.31
CA LEU A 69 -1.73 -3.60 -9.99
C LEU A 69 -1.73 -3.09 -8.53
N LEU A 70 -2.81 -2.44 -8.10
CA LEU A 70 -2.91 -1.90 -6.74
C LEU A 70 -2.97 -3.00 -5.67
N GLU A 71 -3.68 -4.09 -5.92
CA GLU A 71 -3.72 -5.26 -5.04
C GLU A 71 -2.32 -5.87 -4.86
N GLY A 72 -1.56 -6.01 -5.94
CA GLY A 72 -0.18 -6.50 -5.88
C GLY A 72 0.77 -5.56 -5.14
N LEU A 73 0.71 -4.25 -5.41
CA LEU A 73 1.59 -3.26 -4.77
C LEU A 73 1.26 -3.05 -3.28
N LEU A 74 -0.02 -3.17 -2.90
CA LEU A 74 -0.52 -2.91 -1.55
C LEU A 74 -0.65 -4.18 -0.69
N GLN A 75 -0.02 -5.29 -1.10
CA GLN A 75 0.14 -6.45 -0.22
C GLN A 75 0.94 -6.07 1.03
N ARG A 76 0.46 -6.55 2.19
CA ARG A 76 1.12 -6.27 3.46
C ARG A 76 2.37 -7.10 3.62
N ASP A 77 2.26 -8.39 3.32
CA ASP A 77 3.37 -9.32 3.35
C ASP A 77 4.29 -9.05 2.16
N VAL A 78 5.58 -8.81 2.44
CA VAL A 78 6.58 -8.48 1.41
C VAL A 78 6.74 -9.63 0.41
N GLU A 79 6.59 -10.86 0.87
CA GLU A 79 6.72 -12.08 0.05
C GLU A 79 5.63 -12.20 -1.03
N ASP A 80 4.48 -11.54 -0.84
CA ASP A 80 3.38 -11.52 -1.82
C ASP A 80 3.33 -10.21 -2.62
N ARG A 81 4.18 -9.23 -2.28
CA ARG A 81 4.13 -7.89 -2.86
C ARG A 81 4.74 -7.85 -4.25
N LEU A 82 4.01 -7.26 -5.19
CA LEU A 82 4.52 -6.96 -6.53
C LEU A 82 5.79 -6.10 -6.43
N GLY A 83 6.83 -6.48 -7.14
CA GLY A 83 8.15 -5.84 -7.06
C GLY A 83 9.12 -6.51 -6.08
N CYS A 84 8.65 -7.47 -5.27
CA CYS A 84 9.43 -8.13 -4.22
C CYS A 84 9.65 -9.64 -4.46
N LEU A 85 9.11 -10.19 -5.55
CA LEU A 85 9.12 -11.64 -5.88
C LEU A 85 10.43 -12.14 -6.52
N GLY A 86 11.55 -11.43 -6.30
CA GLY A 86 12.88 -11.79 -6.82
C GLY A 86 13.34 -11.04 -8.08
N ASN A 87 12.42 -10.46 -8.86
CA ASN A 87 12.75 -9.76 -10.12
C ASN A 87 12.71 -8.22 -10.02
N GLY A 88 12.41 -7.65 -8.85
CA GLY A 88 12.32 -6.20 -8.70
C GLY A 88 11.26 -5.61 -9.64
N ALA A 89 11.66 -4.61 -10.42
CA ALA A 89 10.74 -3.86 -11.29
C ALA A 89 10.28 -4.58 -12.58
N GLN A 90 10.78 -5.79 -12.85
CA GLN A 90 10.61 -6.48 -14.14
C GLN A 90 9.33 -7.29 -14.26
#